data_AF-A0A8D8X2P2-F1
#
_entry.id   AF-A0A8D8X2P2-F1
#
_cell.length_a   1.000
_cell.length_b   1.000
_cell.length_c   1.000
_cell.angle_alpha   90.00
_cell.angle_beta   90.00
_cell.angle_gamma   90.00
#
_symmetry.space_group_name_H-M   'P 1'
#
loop_
_entity.id
_entity.type
_entity.pdbx_description
1 polymer ?
#
loop_
_entity_poly.entity_id
_entity_poly.type
_entity_poly.pdbx_seq_one_letter_code
_entity_poly.pdbx_strand_id
1 'polypeptide(L)'
;MSTYKLSYFKGKALAEPIRFMLSYMEKDFEDHRFEREDWPKLKPTIASYHYDANEESKNSKWEPLNTTTIPYYMERFENLGKSNKGYLANAKLSWVDIYFVALLDYLNFMAKQDLVGDDKPALRKLVNEVHAIPVFG
;
A
#
# COMPACT_ATOMS: atom_id res chain seq x y z
N MET A 1 -13.85 13.86 18.97
CA MET A 1 -13.18 13.48 17.70
C MET A 1 -12.39 12.22 17.99
N SER A 2 -12.67 11.12 17.28
CA SER A 2 -11.94 9.85 17.44
C SER A 2 -10.46 10.03 17.10
N THR A 3 -9.57 9.52 17.95
CA THR A 3 -8.11 9.63 17.76
C THR A 3 -7.59 8.66 16.70
N TYR A 4 -8.36 7.60 16.41
CA TYR A 4 -7.96 6.50 15.53
C TYR A 4 -8.96 6.32 14.38
N LYS A 5 -8.44 5.99 13.19
CA LYS A 5 -9.22 5.59 12.02
C LYS A 5 -8.70 4.22 11.55
N LEU A 6 -9.58 3.23 11.54
CA LEU A 6 -9.32 1.88 11.04
C LEU A 6 -9.91 1.79 9.63
N SER A 7 -9.06 1.64 8.61
CA SER A 7 -9.50 1.50 7.21
C SER A 7 -9.17 0.14 6.65
N TYR A 8 -10.14 -0.60 6.13
CA TYR A 8 -9.92 -1.94 5.55
C TYR A 8 -11.01 -2.32 4.55
N PHE A 9 -10.79 -3.43 3.85
CA PHE A 9 -11.77 -3.98 2.92
C PHE A 9 -13.11 -4.29 3.58
N LYS A 10 -14.17 -4.27 2.79
CA LYS A 10 -15.47 -4.83 3.18
C LYS A 10 -15.38 -6.37 3.37
N GLY A 11 -14.82 -6.79 4.50
CA GLY A 11 -14.59 -8.19 4.89
C GLY A 11 -13.88 -8.31 6.24
N LYS A 12 -14.19 -9.36 7.01
CA LYS A 12 -13.74 -9.58 8.41
C LYS A 12 -12.32 -10.16 8.55
N ALA A 13 -11.45 -9.93 7.58
CA ALA A 13 -10.14 -10.59 7.53
C ALA A 13 -9.16 -10.01 8.58
N LEU A 14 -7.96 -9.64 8.17
CA LEU A 14 -6.88 -9.23 9.07
C LEU A 14 -7.17 -7.97 9.92
N ALA A 15 -8.21 -7.19 9.57
CA ALA A 15 -8.62 -6.01 10.32
C ALA A 15 -9.60 -6.31 11.46
N GLU A 16 -10.28 -7.47 11.46
CA GLU A 16 -11.26 -7.79 12.50
C GLU A 16 -10.62 -8.01 13.89
N PRO A 17 -9.43 -8.64 14.02
CA PRO A 17 -8.72 -8.69 15.31
C PRO A 17 -8.34 -7.29 15.82
N ILE A 18 -7.94 -6.37 14.94
CA ILE A 18 -7.61 -4.99 15.30
C ILE A 18 -8.87 -4.24 15.76
N ARG A 19 -10.00 -4.45 15.07
CA ARG A 19 -11.32 -3.92 15.48
C ARG A 19 -11.69 -4.42 16.87
N PHE A 20 -11.52 -5.73 17.14
CA PHE A 20 -11.80 -6.32 18.44
C PHE A 20 -10.89 -5.79 19.55
N MET A 21 -9.59 -5.60 19.28
CA MET A 21 -8.67 -5.00 20.24
C MET A 21 -9.05 -3.56 20.58
N LEU A 22 -9.37 -2.74 19.59
CA LEU A 22 -9.79 -1.35 19.81
C LEU A 22 -11.11 -1.28 20.61
N SER A 23 -12.08 -2.15 20.29
CA SER A 23 -13.33 -2.26 21.03
C SER A 23 -13.13 -2.76 22.46
N TYR A 24 -12.29 -3.78 22.68
CA TYR A 24 -11.98 -4.32 24.01
C TYR A 24 -11.30 -3.28 24.91
N MET A 25 -10.44 -2.43 24.33
CA MET A 25 -9.76 -1.35 25.04
C MET A 25 -10.59 -0.08 25.21
N GLU A 26 -11.88 -0.11 24.85
CA GLU A 26 -12.82 1.02 24.92
C GLU A 26 -12.28 2.28 24.21
N LYS A 27 -11.59 2.11 23.08
CA LYS A 27 -11.08 3.23 22.28
C LYS A 27 -12.10 3.64 21.22
N ASP A 28 -12.37 4.93 21.13
CA ASP A 28 -13.13 5.50 20.01
C ASP A 28 -12.31 5.46 18.71
N PHE A 29 -12.88 4.89 17.65
CA PHE A 29 -12.28 4.86 16.32
C PHE A 29 -13.32 4.99 15.21
N GLU A 30 -12.89 5.54 14.07
CA GLU A 30 -13.66 5.54 12.82
C GLU A 30 -13.44 4.20 12.08
N ASP A 31 -14.51 3.41 11.90
CA ASP A 31 -14.52 2.15 11.11
C ASP A 31 -14.83 2.49 9.63
N HIS A 32 -13.78 2.71 8.84
CA HIS A 32 -13.87 3.10 7.44
C HIS A 32 -13.66 1.89 6.52
N ARG A 33 -14.74 1.32 6.00
CA ARG A 33 -14.69 0.16 5.10
C ARG A 33 -14.73 0.60 3.66
N PHE A 34 -13.80 0.11 2.84
CA PHE A 34 -13.75 0.42 1.41
C PHE A 34 -13.92 -0.86 0.57
N GLU A 35 -14.44 -0.72 -0.63
CA GLU A 35 -14.70 -1.84 -1.54
C GLU A 35 -13.37 -2.40 -2.09
N ARG A 36 -13.34 -3.64 -2.57
CA ARG A 36 -12.09 -4.19 -3.15
C ARG A 36 -11.66 -3.41 -4.40
N GLU A 37 -12.62 -2.81 -5.07
CA GLU A 37 -12.47 -1.94 -6.22
C GLU A 37 -11.79 -0.60 -5.83
N ASP A 38 -11.89 -0.21 -4.57
CA ASP A 38 -11.21 0.95 -3.98
C ASP A 38 -9.77 0.63 -3.53
N TRP A 39 -9.37 -0.65 -3.53
CA TRP A 39 -7.95 -1.03 -3.37
C TRP A 39 -7.13 -0.53 -4.56
N PRO A 40 -5.82 -0.32 -4.40
CA PRO A 40 -4.96 -0.18 -5.56
C PRO A 40 -5.06 -1.43 -6.44
N LYS A 41 -5.64 -1.27 -7.64
CA LYS A 41 -5.60 -2.28 -8.72
C LYS A 41 -4.17 -2.72 -9.01
N LEU A 42 -3.18 -1.90 -8.63
CA LEU A 42 -1.76 -2.20 -8.68
C LEU A 42 -1.39 -3.61 -8.21
N LYS A 43 -1.70 -4.01 -6.96
CA LYS A 43 -1.27 -5.32 -6.45
C LYS A 43 -1.93 -6.48 -7.22
N PRO A 44 -3.26 -6.51 -7.41
CA PRO A 44 -3.91 -7.54 -8.23
C PRO A 44 -3.39 -7.61 -9.67
N THR A 45 -3.12 -6.47 -10.32
CA THR A 45 -2.62 -6.44 -11.71
C THR A 45 -1.17 -6.94 -11.80
N ILE A 46 -0.30 -6.55 -10.86
CA ILE A 46 1.08 -7.08 -10.77
C ILE A 46 1.05 -8.60 -10.53
N ALA A 47 0.20 -9.08 -9.62
CA ALA A 47 0.05 -10.51 -9.34
C ALA A 47 -0.50 -11.29 -10.55
N SER A 48 -1.50 -10.73 -11.24
CA SER A 48 -2.09 -11.31 -12.44
C SER A 48 -1.08 -11.47 -13.59
N TYR A 49 -0.15 -10.53 -13.72
CA TYR A 49 1.00 -10.66 -14.61
C TYR A 49 2.00 -11.72 -14.12
N HIS A 50 2.43 -11.61 -12.86
CA HIS A 50 3.53 -12.43 -12.34
C HIS A 50 3.22 -13.93 -12.34
N TYR A 51 2.00 -14.29 -11.94
CA TYR A 51 1.55 -15.68 -11.79
C TYR A 51 0.89 -16.27 -13.04
N ASP A 52 0.84 -15.55 -14.16
CA ASP A 52 0.38 -16.13 -15.41
C ASP A 52 1.39 -17.16 -15.94
N ALA A 53 0.88 -18.36 -16.23
CA ALA A 53 1.64 -19.48 -16.78
C ALA A 53 1.72 -19.43 -18.32
N ASN A 54 0.83 -18.67 -18.98
CA ASN A 54 0.83 -18.50 -20.42
C ASN A 54 1.70 -17.29 -20.82
N GLU A 55 2.79 -17.52 -21.55
CA GLU A 55 3.74 -16.45 -21.92
C GLU A 55 3.13 -15.36 -22.81
N GLU A 56 2.24 -15.71 -23.72
CA GLU A 56 1.58 -14.76 -24.62
C GLU A 56 0.61 -13.83 -23.86
N SER A 57 -0.21 -14.41 -22.98
CA SER A 57 -1.10 -13.66 -22.09
C SER A 57 -0.31 -12.81 -21.09
N LYS A 58 0.80 -13.34 -20.58
CA LYS A 58 1.71 -12.61 -19.68
C LYS A 58 2.33 -11.40 -20.35
N ASN A 59 2.84 -11.55 -21.58
CA ASN A 59 3.45 -10.45 -22.31
C ASN A 59 2.42 -9.38 -22.69
N SER A 60 1.20 -9.76 -23.07
CA SER A 60 0.13 -8.78 -23.36
C SER A 60 -0.34 -7.99 -22.14
N LYS A 61 -0.18 -8.54 -20.92
CA LYS A 61 -0.46 -7.82 -19.65
C LYS A 61 0.65 -6.87 -19.24
N TRP A 62 1.90 -7.10 -19.66
CA TRP A 62 3.05 -6.32 -19.20
C TRP A 62 2.98 -4.87 -19.64
N GLU A 63 2.72 -4.62 -20.93
CA GLU A 63 2.69 -3.26 -21.47
C GLU A 63 1.71 -2.35 -20.71
N PRO A 64 0.40 -2.67 -20.57
CA PRO A 64 -0.53 -1.81 -19.84
C PRO A 64 -0.24 -1.75 -18.33
N LEU A 65 0.33 -2.81 -17.75
CA LEU A 65 0.79 -2.77 -16.36
C LEU A 65 1.93 -1.74 -16.20
N ASN A 66 2.92 -1.78 -17.07
CA ASN A 66 4.14 -1.00 -16.97
C ASN A 66 3.97 0.47 -17.43
N THR A 67 3.16 0.73 -18.45
CA THR A 67 3.00 2.09 -19.01
C THR A 67 1.84 2.87 -18.40
N THR A 68 0.84 2.17 -17.85
CA THR A 68 -0.39 2.80 -17.37
C THR A 68 -0.59 2.57 -15.88
N THR A 69 -0.66 1.31 -15.45
CA THR A 69 -1.09 0.98 -14.08
C THR A 69 -0.05 1.36 -13.04
N ILE A 70 1.22 0.95 -13.22
CA ILE A 70 2.31 1.27 -12.29
C ILE A 70 2.52 2.78 -12.19
N PRO A 71 2.72 3.53 -13.30
CA PRO A 71 2.91 4.98 -13.23
C PRO A 71 1.74 5.70 -12.53
N TYR A 72 0.50 5.37 -12.88
CA TYR A 72 -0.69 5.99 -12.29
C TYR A 72 -0.73 5.87 -10.76
N TYR A 73 -0.51 4.67 -10.23
CA TYR A 73 -0.58 4.46 -8.78
C TYR A 73 0.65 5.03 -8.06
N MET A 74 1.84 4.90 -8.64
CA MET A 74 3.05 5.45 -8.02
C MET A 74 3.04 6.98 -7.98
N GLU A 75 2.53 7.63 -9.03
CA GLU A 75 2.32 9.09 -9.05
C GLU A 75 1.31 9.50 -7.98
N ARG A 76 0.20 8.78 -7.83
CA ARG A 76 -0.78 9.03 -6.75
C ARG A 76 -0.17 8.90 -5.37
N PHE A 77 0.62 7.85 -5.11
CA PHE A 77 1.25 7.66 -3.80
C PHE A 77 2.32 8.73 -3.53
N GLU A 78 3.10 9.13 -4.54
CA GLU A 78 4.05 10.23 -4.41
C GLU A 78 3.33 11.55 -4.10
N ASN A 79 2.19 11.81 -4.73
CA ASN A 79 1.37 12.99 -4.44
C ASN A 79 0.74 12.93 -3.04
N LEU A 80 0.35 11.75 -2.55
CA LEU A 80 -0.07 11.56 -1.15
C LEU A 80 1.08 11.86 -0.20
N GLY A 81 2.28 11.33 -0.47
CA GLY A 81 3.49 11.63 0.28
C GLY A 81 3.75 13.14 0.37
N LYS A 82 3.73 13.84 -0.76
CA LYS A 82 3.93 15.30 -0.83
C LYS A 82 2.88 16.08 -0.03
N SER A 83 1.60 15.71 -0.13
CA SER A 83 0.50 16.41 0.56
C SER A 83 0.42 16.09 2.06
N ASN A 84 0.95 14.95 2.49
CA ASN A 84 0.92 14.49 3.88
C ASN A 84 2.32 14.48 4.53
N LYS A 85 3.15 15.52 4.28
CA LYS A 85 4.46 15.71 4.95
C LYS A 85 5.43 14.52 4.85
N GLY A 86 5.30 13.70 3.82
CA GLY A 86 6.10 12.50 3.57
C GLY A 86 5.45 11.18 3.96
N TYR A 87 4.18 11.17 4.36
CA TYR A 87 3.43 9.95 4.73
C TYR A 87 2.27 9.71 3.77
N LEU A 88 1.67 8.52 3.78
CA LEU A 88 0.53 8.19 2.92
C LEU A 88 -0.80 8.66 3.51
N ALA A 89 -0.86 8.93 4.82
CA ALA A 89 -2.06 9.41 5.50
C ALA A 89 -1.73 10.28 6.71
N ASN A 90 -2.67 11.16 7.10
CA ASN A 90 -2.70 11.89 8.38
C ASN A 90 -1.46 12.76 8.71
N ALA A 91 -0.59 13.03 7.74
CA ALA A 91 0.64 13.80 7.89
C ALA A 91 1.61 13.33 9.01
N LYS A 92 1.53 12.05 9.38
CA LYS A 92 2.39 11.38 10.37
C LYS A 92 2.47 9.87 10.06
N LEU A 93 3.49 9.21 10.57
CA LEU A 93 3.64 7.76 10.43
C LEU A 93 2.38 7.02 10.93
N SER A 94 1.88 6.11 10.10
CA SER A 94 0.69 5.32 10.34
C SER A 94 0.89 3.89 9.85
N TRP A 95 -0.06 3.01 10.20
CA TRP A 95 -0.03 1.62 9.75
C TRP A 95 -0.07 1.48 8.22
N VAL A 96 -0.62 2.46 7.50
CA VAL A 96 -0.69 2.47 6.02
C VAL A 96 0.72 2.56 5.42
N ASP A 97 1.58 3.37 6.02
CA ASP A 97 2.97 3.54 5.60
C ASP A 97 3.76 2.25 5.78
N ILE A 98 3.65 1.66 6.97
CA ILE A 98 4.31 0.39 7.31
C ILE A 98 3.82 -0.72 6.38
N TYR A 99 2.50 -0.80 6.15
CA TYR A 99 1.92 -1.80 5.27
C TYR A 99 2.37 -1.63 3.81
N PHE A 100 2.40 -0.39 3.29
CA PHE A 100 2.88 -0.11 1.95
C PHE A 100 4.34 -0.55 1.78
N VAL A 101 5.22 -0.15 2.70
CA VAL A 101 6.64 -0.49 2.65
C VAL A 101 6.86 -2.00 2.81
N ALA A 102 6.15 -2.66 3.73
CA ALA A 102 6.25 -4.11 3.92
C ALA A 102 5.79 -4.91 2.68
N LEU A 103 4.82 -4.39 1.91
CA LEU A 103 4.43 -4.99 0.63
C LEU A 103 5.38 -4.64 -0.51
N LEU A 104 6.10 -3.53 -0.42
CA LEU A 104 6.82 -2.94 -1.54
C LEU A 104 7.89 -3.89 -2.08
N ASP A 105 8.65 -4.57 -1.23
CA ASP A 105 9.67 -5.53 -1.66
C ASP A 105 9.07 -6.68 -2.50
N TYR A 106 7.91 -7.18 -2.06
CA TYR A 106 7.21 -8.23 -2.78
C TYR A 106 6.61 -7.73 -4.11
N LEU A 107 6.10 -6.50 -4.14
CA LEU A 107 5.62 -5.87 -5.37
C LEU A 107 6.76 -5.62 -6.36
N ASN A 108 7.92 -5.14 -5.88
CA ASN A 108 9.14 -4.93 -6.68
C ASN A 108 9.62 -6.26 -7.28
N PHE A 109 9.67 -7.33 -6.48
CA PHE A 109 10.00 -8.67 -6.95
C PHE A 109 9.07 -9.11 -8.08
N MET A 110 7.75 -8.96 -7.90
CA MET A 110 6.79 -9.40 -8.91
C MET A 110 6.83 -8.55 -10.18
N ALA A 111 7.00 -7.23 -10.04
CA ALA A 111 7.09 -6.28 -11.13
C ALA A 111 8.48 -6.23 -11.80
N LYS A 112 9.48 -6.91 -11.23
CA LYS A 112 10.88 -6.96 -11.70
C LYS A 112 11.53 -5.58 -11.86
N GLN A 113 11.12 -4.62 -11.04
CA GLN A 113 11.64 -3.26 -11.05
C GLN A 113 11.45 -2.61 -9.69
N ASP A 114 12.22 -1.55 -9.42
CA ASP A 114 11.97 -0.69 -8.27
C ASP A 114 10.80 0.26 -8.59
N LEU A 115 9.65 0.00 -7.97
CA LEU A 115 8.43 0.76 -8.19
C LEU A 115 8.54 2.20 -7.65
N VAL A 116 9.35 2.44 -6.63
CA VAL A 116 9.57 3.78 -6.09
C VAL A 116 10.58 4.52 -6.97
N GLY A 117 11.71 3.89 -7.27
CA GLY A 117 12.78 4.52 -8.05
C GLY A 117 13.37 5.76 -7.37
N ASP A 118 14.18 6.53 -8.09
CA ASP A 118 14.83 7.74 -7.55
C ASP A 118 14.03 9.02 -7.81
N ASP A 119 13.02 8.95 -8.69
CA ASP A 119 12.18 10.07 -9.13
C ASP A 119 11.00 10.36 -8.17
N LYS A 120 10.82 9.55 -7.12
CA LYS A 120 9.72 9.66 -6.14
C LYS A 120 10.28 9.91 -4.73
N PRO A 121 10.80 11.13 -4.46
CA PRO A 121 11.53 11.42 -3.23
C PRO A 121 10.68 11.33 -1.95
N ALA A 122 9.37 11.62 -2.00
CA ALA A 122 8.53 11.51 -0.82
C ALA A 122 8.34 10.04 -0.40
N LEU A 123 8.08 9.16 -1.37
CA LEU A 123 8.01 7.71 -1.11
C LEU A 123 9.37 7.12 -0.72
N ARG A 124 10.47 7.56 -1.36
CA ARG A 124 11.80 7.10 -0.98
C ARG A 124 12.13 7.45 0.47
N LYS A 125 11.82 8.66 0.89
CA LYS A 125 11.96 9.08 2.29
C LYS A 125 11.16 8.15 3.21
N LEU A 126 9.89 7.88 2.88
CA LEU A 126 9.01 7.02 3.67
C LEU A 126 9.57 5.60 3.83
N VAL A 127 10.04 4.99 2.74
CA VAL A 127 10.65 3.66 2.75
C VAL A 127 11.85 3.62 3.69
N ASN A 128 12.75 4.61 3.58
CA ASN A 128 13.93 4.70 4.43
C ASN A 128 13.55 4.88 5.91
N GLU A 129 12.54 5.71 6.19
CA GLU A 129 12.07 5.95 7.56
C GLU A 129 11.48 4.69 8.19
N VAL A 130 10.65 3.94 7.44
CA VAL A 130 10.07 2.67 7.92
C VAL A 130 11.15 1.60 8.13
N HIS A 131 12.11 1.45 7.22
CA HIS A 131 13.21 0.49 7.38
C HIS A 131 14.17 0.84 8.54
N ALA A 132 14.23 2.11 8.94
CA ALA A 132 15.01 2.55 10.09
C ALA A 132 14.32 2.27 11.44
N ILE A 133 13.05 1.84 11.44
CA ILE A 133 12.35 1.45 12.67
C ILE A 133 13.04 0.19 13.22
N PRO A 134 13.57 0.23 14.46
CA PRO A 134 14.13 -0.95 15.08
C PRO A 134 13.04 -2.02 15.19
N VAL A 135 13.23 -3.16 14.50
CA VAL A 135 12.34 -4.30 14.65
C VAL A 135 12.45 -4.76 16.12
N PHE A 136 11.32 -4.97 16.79
CA PHE A 136 11.30 -5.52 18.15
C PHE A 136 12.21 -6.75 18.17
N GLY A 137 13.30 -6.67 18.95
CA GLY A 137 14.24 -7.75 19.16
C GLY A 137 13.61 -8.94 19.87
#